data_AF-A0A920PPM5-F1
#
_entry.id   AF-A0A920PPM5-F1
#
_cell.length_a   1.000
_cell.length_b   1.000
_cell.length_c   1.000
_cell.angle_alpha   90.00
_cell.angle_beta   90.00
_cell.angle_gamma   90.00
#
_symmetry.space_group_name_H-M   'P 1'
#
loop_
_entity.id
_entity.type
_entity.pdbx_description
1 polymer ?
#
loop_
_entity_poly.entity_id
_entity_poly.type
_entity_poly.pdbx_seq_one_letter_code
_entity_poly.pdbx_strand_id
1 'polypeptide(L)'
;MNKTVVLVNPTAGNGKGNRIWRQLQTSEPNLVSARVICCSSHEQASLEFPEALGAGVRRLIVIGVTGNFHSAAGQLLASGLANEIPSA
;
A
#
# COMPACT_ATOMS: atom_id res chain seq x y z
N MET A 1 13.23 8.77 -8.84
CA MET A 1 12.89 7.77 -7.79
C MET A 1 11.42 7.43 -7.89
N ASN A 2 11.07 6.16 -8.11
CA ASN A 2 9.68 5.69 -8.09
C ASN A 2 9.20 5.70 -6.63
N LYS A 3 8.36 6.66 -6.27
CA LYS A 3 7.80 6.79 -4.93
C LYS A 3 6.54 5.92 -4.82
N THR A 4 6.75 4.61 -4.83
CA THR A 4 5.69 3.60 -4.66
C THR A 4 5.68 3.09 -3.23
N VAL A 5 4.50 3.06 -2.62
CA VAL A 5 4.26 2.38 -1.33
C VAL A 5 3.44 1.13 -1.59
N VAL A 6 3.80 0.03 -0.93
CA VAL A 6 3.10 -1.24 -1.03
C VAL A 6 2.65 -1.66 0.36
N LEU A 7 1.34 -1.80 0.56
CA LEU A 7 0.76 -2.36 1.76
C LEU A 7 0.48 -3.84 1.54
N VAL A 8 1.13 -4.71 2.29
CA VAL A 8 0.97 -6.17 2.18
C VAL A 8 0.39 -6.72 3.47
N ASN A 9 -0.74 -7.40 3.38
CA ASN A 9 -1.24 -8.25 4.44
C ASN A 9 -0.77 -9.70 4.20
N PRO A 10 0.19 -10.22 5.01
CA PRO A 10 0.76 -11.53 4.79
C PRO A 10 -0.27 -12.66 4.90
N THR A 11 -1.33 -12.47 5.69
CA THR A 11 -2.37 -13.50 5.93
C THR A 11 -3.48 -13.47 4.88
N ALA A 12 -3.52 -12.44 4.02
CA ALA A 12 -4.54 -12.31 2.98
C ALA A 12 -4.48 -13.48 1.98
N GLY A 13 -5.67 -13.86 1.47
CA GLY A 13 -5.80 -14.93 0.48
C GLY A 13 -5.31 -16.29 0.98
N ASN A 14 -5.59 -16.62 2.26
CA ASN A 14 -5.11 -17.84 2.94
C ASN A 14 -3.58 -17.88 3.09
N GLY A 15 -2.96 -16.80 3.57
CA GLY A 15 -1.51 -16.72 3.80
C GLY A 15 -0.67 -16.50 2.53
N LYS A 16 -1.29 -16.07 1.43
CA LYS A 16 -0.62 -15.91 0.13
C LYS A 16 -0.14 -14.50 -0.13
N GLY A 17 -0.46 -13.51 0.71
CA GLY A 17 -0.10 -12.10 0.49
C GLY A 17 1.39 -11.88 0.18
N ASN A 18 2.28 -12.48 0.98
CA ASN A 18 3.73 -12.39 0.76
C ASN A 18 4.21 -13.09 -0.51
N ARG A 19 3.51 -14.15 -0.94
CA ARG A 19 3.83 -14.86 -2.19
C ARG A 19 3.45 -13.99 -3.39
N ILE A 20 2.27 -13.37 -3.34
CA ILE A 20 1.79 -12.47 -4.40
C ILE A 20 2.72 -11.27 -4.52
N TRP A 21 3.13 -10.67 -3.39
CA TRP A 21 4.10 -9.58 -3.42
C TRP A 21 5.43 -9.97 -4.07
N ARG A 22 5.99 -11.13 -3.69
CA ARG A 22 7.24 -11.62 -4.32
C ARG A 22 7.09 -11.84 -5.82
N GLN A 23 5.98 -12.42 -6.26
CA GLN A 23 5.71 -12.62 -7.70
C GLN A 23 5.62 -11.28 -8.43
N LEU A 24 4.92 -10.30 -7.85
CA LEU A 24 4.81 -8.96 -8.41
C LEU A 24 6.17 -8.23 -8.48
N GLN A 25 7.00 -8.37 -7.44
CA GLN A 25 8.35 -7.80 -7.43
C GLN A 25 9.26 -8.45 -8.48
N THR A 26 9.10 -9.76 -8.73
CA THR A 26 9.83 -10.47 -9.81
C THR A 26 9.38 -10.02 -11.19
N SER A 27 8.08 -9.82 -11.42
CA SER A 27 7.56 -9.40 -12.73
C SER A 27 7.79 -7.92 -13.02
N GLU A 28 7.90 -7.08 -11.99
CA GLU A 28 8.02 -5.63 -12.10
C GLU A 28 9.28 -5.11 -11.39
N PRO A 29 10.46 -5.12 -12.06
CA PRO A 29 11.73 -4.67 -11.47
C PRO A 29 11.68 -3.23 -10.92
N ASN A 30 10.80 -2.40 -11.49
CA ASN A 30 10.57 -1.02 -11.04
C ASN A 30 10.05 -0.91 -9.61
N LEU A 31 9.55 -2.01 -9.03
CA LEU A 31 9.07 -2.10 -7.65
C LEU A 31 10.17 -2.46 -6.65
N VAL A 32 11.40 -2.75 -7.08
CA VAL A 32 12.53 -3.03 -6.18
C VAL A 32 12.81 -1.86 -5.22
N SER A 33 12.54 -0.63 -5.65
CA SER A 33 12.70 0.58 -4.83
C SER A 33 11.44 0.97 -4.04
N ALA A 34 10.38 0.17 -4.09
CA ALA A 34 9.15 0.48 -3.39
C ALA A 34 9.31 0.32 -1.88
N ARG A 35 8.69 1.23 -1.11
CA ARG A 35 8.58 1.08 0.34
C ARG A 35 7.48 0.07 0.63
N VAL A 36 7.84 -1.04 1.28
CA VAL A 36 6.90 -2.11 1.61
C VAL A 36 6.54 -2.02 3.09
N ILE A 37 5.25 -2.06 3.39
CA ILE A 37 4.70 -2.08 4.73
C ILE A 37 3.94 -3.40 4.89
N CYS A 38 4.40 -4.24 5.80
CA CYS A 38 3.79 -5.54 6.09
C CYS A 38 2.91 -5.41 7.32
N CYS A 39 1.59 -5.38 7.14
CA CYS A 39 0.62 -5.20 8.23
C CYS A 39 -0.38 -6.35 8.25
N SER A 40 -0.53 -7.03 9.38
CA SER A 40 -1.56 -8.07 9.54
C SER A 40 -2.86 -7.51 10.15
N SER A 41 -2.85 -6.28 10.68
CA SER A 41 -4.01 -5.62 11.27
C SER A 41 -4.25 -4.20 10.74
N HIS A 42 -5.49 -3.72 10.93
CA HIS A 42 -5.88 -2.36 10.60
C HIS A 42 -5.15 -1.31 11.44
N GLU A 43 -4.95 -1.58 12.73
CA GLU A 43 -4.24 -0.66 13.64
C GLU A 43 -2.79 -0.48 13.23
N GLN A 44 -2.08 -1.56 12.88
CA GLN A 44 -0.71 -1.49 12.38
C GLN A 44 -0.64 -0.65 11.10
N ALA A 45 -1.55 -0.92 10.16
CA ALA A 45 -1.63 -0.13 8.93
C ALA A 45 -1.93 1.35 9.21
N SER A 46 -2.67 1.70 10.26
CA SER A 46 -3.01 3.09 10.58
C SER A 46 -1.86 3.87 11.23
N LEU A 47 -0.90 3.17 11.84
CA LEU A 47 0.28 3.78 12.45
C LEU A 47 1.41 4.00 11.44
N GLU A 48 1.68 3.00 10.60
CA GLU A 48 2.85 3.04 9.69
C GLU A 48 2.59 3.77 8.37
N PHE A 49 1.33 3.77 7.94
CA PHE A 49 0.96 4.26 6.61
C PHE A 49 0.96 5.78 6.47
N PRO A 50 0.58 6.61 7.47
CA PRO A 50 0.70 8.07 7.36
C PRO A 50 2.14 8.53 7.15
N GLU A 51 3.11 7.93 7.86
CA GLU A 51 4.52 8.20 7.64
C GLU A 51 5.00 7.73 6.27
N ALA A 52 4.45 6.63 5.76
CA ALA A 52 4.79 6.10 4.45
C ALA A 52 4.22 6.91 3.30
N LEU A 53 3.06 7.55 3.49
CA LEU A 53 2.45 8.47 2.53
C LEU A 53 3.13 9.84 2.47
N GLY A 54 4.08 10.13 3.37
CA GLY A 54 4.83 11.38 3.41
C GLY A 54 5.53 11.77 2.10
N ALA A 55 5.59 13.07 1.84
CA ALA A 55 6.26 13.79 0.74
C ALA A 55 6.50 13.01 -0.57
N GLY A 56 5.44 12.86 -1.36
CA GLY A 56 5.52 12.64 -2.81
C GLY A 56 5.26 11.21 -3.27
N VAL A 57 4.59 10.37 -2.48
CA VAL A 57 4.09 9.08 -2.96
C VAL A 57 3.23 9.28 -4.21
N ARG A 58 3.55 8.57 -5.29
CA ARG A 58 2.84 8.65 -6.58
C ARG A 58 1.99 7.42 -6.87
N ARG A 59 2.24 6.33 -6.15
CA ARG A 59 1.58 5.06 -6.37
C ARG A 59 1.44 4.32 -5.06
N LEU A 60 0.22 3.87 -4.79
CA LEU A 60 -0.09 2.94 -3.72
C LEU A 60 -0.51 1.59 -4.34
N ILE A 61 0.07 0.50 -3.85
CA ILE A 61 -0.35 -0.87 -4.17
C ILE A 61 -0.81 -1.52 -2.88
N VAL A 62 -2.01 -2.13 -2.88
CA VAL A 62 -2.54 -2.85 -1.72
C VAL A 62 -2.70 -4.32 -2.08
N ILE A 63 -2.01 -5.19 -1.35
CA ILE A 63 -2.13 -6.66 -1.44
C ILE A 63 -2.75 -7.12 -0.14
N GLY A 64 -4.08 -7.25 -0.11
CA GLY A 64 -4.82 -7.56 1.10
C GLY A 64 -6.26 -7.97 0.84
N VAL A 65 -7.05 -8.08 1.91
CA VAL A 65 -8.50 -8.30 1.84
C VAL A 65 -9.24 -6.95 1.84
N THR A 66 -10.56 -6.95 1.66
CA THR A 66 -11.39 -5.74 1.56
C THR A 66 -11.16 -4.73 2.70
N GLY A 67 -10.91 -5.20 3.93
CA GLY A 67 -10.58 -4.33 5.07
C GLY A 67 -9.26 -3.56 4.91
N ASN A 68 -8.26 -4.13 4.23
CA ASN A 68 -7.02 -3.44 3.88
C ASN A 68 -7.27 -2.33 2.84
N PHE A 69 -8.17 -2.56 1.88
CA PHE A 69 -8.55 -1.55 0.88
C PHE A 69 -9.31 -0.39 1.51
N HIS A 70 -10.29 -0.68 2.38
CA HIS A 70 -11.05 0.35 3.09
C HIS A 70 -10.15 1.22 3.98
N SER A 71 -9.21 0.61 4.71
CA SER A 71 -8.22 1.33 5.51
C SER A 71 -7.32 2.22 4.65
N ALA A 72 -6.73 1.66 3.58
CA ALA A 72 -5.87 2.39 2.68
C ALA A 72 -6.59 3.58 2.02
N ALA A 73 -7.85 3.39 1.60
CA ALA A 73 -8.67 4.45 1.03
C ALA A 73 -8.97 5.56 2.04
N GLY A 74 -9.36 5.20 3.28
CA GLY A 74 -9.59 6.17 4.36
C GLY A 74 -8.36 7.01 4.67
N GLN A 75 -7.18 6.38 4.68
CA GLN A 75 -5.92 7.09 4.94
C GLN A 75 -5.45 7.95 3.77
N LEU A 76 -5.70 7.56 2.52
CA LEU A 76 -5.48 8.41 1.34
C LEU A 76 -6.39 9.65 1.34
N LEU A 77 -7.64 9.49 1.77
CA LEU A 77 -8.57 10.62 1.93
C LEU A 77 -8.09 11.57 3.05
N ALA A 78 -7.64 11.01 4.18
CA ALA A 78 -7.13 11.79 5.30
C ALA A 78 -5.79 12.50 5.01
N SER A 79 -4.95 11.96 4.14
CA SER A 79 -3.66 12.58 3.78
C SER A 79 -3.78 13.78 2.83
N GLY A 80 -4.97 14.05 2.30
CA GLY A 80 -5.21 15.11 1.32
C GLY A 80 -4.78 14.76 -0.11
N LEU A 81 -4.15 13.61 -0.33
CA LEU A 81 -3.76 13.13 -1.67
C LEU A 81 -4.97 12.91 -2.59
N ALA A 82 -6.14 12.62 -2.02
CA ALA A 82 -7.38 12.53 -2.79
C ALA A 82 -7.78 13.84 -3.49
N ASN A 83 -7.35 15.00 -2.96
CA ASN A 83 -7.61 16.30 -3.58
C ASN A 83 -6.72 16.57 -4.81
N GLU A 84 -5.70 15.74 -5.05
CA GLU A 84 -4.83 15.81 -6.23
C GLU A 84 -5.37 14.97 -7.41
N ILE A 85 -6.46 14.24 -7.22
CA ILE A 85 -7.15 13.53 -8.30
C ILE A 85 -8.01 14.57 -9.03
N PRO A 86 -7.75 14.87 -10.32
CA PRO A 86 -8.58 15.79 -11.07
C PRO A 86 -10.02 15.27 -11.05
N SER A 87 -10.97 16.15 -10.68
CA SER A 87 -12.40 15.85 -10.86
C SER A 87 -12.62 15.52 -12.35
N ALA A 88 -13.16 14.32 -12.61
CA ALA A 88 -13.49 13.88 -13.97
C ALA A 88 -14.60 14.74 -14.59
#